data_AF-A0A351IY50-F1
#
_entry.id   AF-A0A351IY50-F1
#
_cell.length_a   1.000
_cell.length_b   1.000
_cell.length_c   1.000
_cell.angle_alpha   90.00
_cell.angle_beta   90.00
_cell.angle_gamma   90.00
#
_symmetry.space_group_name_H-M   'P 1'
#
loop_
_entity.id
_entity.type
_entity.pdbx_description
1 polymer ?
#
loop_
_entity_poly.entity_id
_entity_poly.type
_entity_poly.pdbx_seq_one_letter_code
_entity_poly.pdbx_strand_id
1 'polypeptide(L)'
;LLTVLSAGTGNMSEIHALSLSGNHIVGFVCILLGALAKGGCMPFHSWIPQAAEDAPTAFLVGFPGAMEKILGIYLATRIVTELFVFEHGTAMSIAMMILGTLTIVLAVAMALIQKDMKKLLAYHAISQLGYMVLGIGTGLPVGIMGGLFHMMNNVIYKSGLFMIAGSIEKQTGTTDLKQLKGLGKKMPVTAACFLVFTFSIAGFPGFNGFFSKELVFDAALESHVIFYIGALL
;
A
#
# COMPACT_ATOMS: atom_id res chain seq x y z
N LEU A 1 16.52 -13.37 -12.90
CA LEU A 1 17.65 -13.89 -13.69
C LEU A 1 18.42 -12.77 -14.39
N LEU A 2 17.78 -11.91 -15.20
CA LEU A 2 18.47 -10.79 -15.87
C LEU A 2 19.28 -9.90 -14.92
N THR A 3 18.69 -9.43 -13.82
CA THR A 3 19.39 -8.62 -12.80
C THR A 3 20.59 -9.33 -12.20
N VAL A 4 20.49 -10.65 -11.96
CA VAL A 4 21.57 -11.48 -11.42
C VAL A 4 22.69 -11.64 -12.44
N LEU A 5 22.35 -11.88 -13.71
CA LEU A 5 23.34 -11.98 -14.79
C LEU A 5 24.07 -10.65 -15.01
N SER A 6 23.33 -9.53 -14.94
CA SER A 6 23.90 -8.19 -15.05
C SER A 6 24.80 -7.82 -13.88
N ALA A 7 24.45 -8.23 -12.66
CA ALA A 7 25.25 -7.96 -11.47
C ALA A 7 26.39 -8.97 -11.24
N GLY A 8 26.35 -10.13 -11.91
CA GLY A 8 27.28 -11.23 -11.70
C GLY A 8 27.07 -12.01 -10.39
N THR A 9 26.04 -11.67 -9.61
CA THR A 9 25.77 -12.28 -8.29
C THR A 9 24.26 -12.40 -8.02
N GLY A 10 23.89 -13.46 -7.31
CA GLY A 10 22.53 -13.66 -6.80
C GLY A 10 22.29 -13.02 -5.43
N ASN A 11 23.34 -12.54 -4.78
CA ASN A 11 23.26 -11.97 -3.45
C ASN A 11 22.81 -10.50 -3.51
N MET A 12 21.63 -10.19 -2.98
CA MET A 12 21.05 -8.85 -3.04
C MET A 12 21.94 -7.78 -2.38
N SER A 13 22.73 -8.15 -1.35
CA SER A 13 23.61 -7.21 -0.66
C SER A 13 24.87 -6.83 -1.45
N GLU A 14 25.14 -7.49 -2.57
CA GLU A 14 26.29 -7.22 -3.43
C GLU A 14 25.88 -6.49 -4.73
N ILE A 15 24.58 -6.40 -4.99
CA ILE A 15 24.03 -5.72 -6.18
C ILE A 15 23.85 -4.25 -5.85
N HIS A 16 24.61 -3.37 -6.52
CA HIS A 16 24.53 -1.93 -6.29
C HIS A 16 24.54 -1.15 -7.59
N ALA A 17 23.69 -0.12 -7.66
CA ALA A 17 23.73 0.95 -8.65
C ALA A 17 23.77 0.47 -10.11
N LEU A 18 22.98 -0.56 -10.46
CA LEU A 18 22.80 -0.93 -11.86
C LEU A 18 22.13 0.22 -12.62
N SER A 19 22.70 0.61 -13.76
CA SER A 19 22.13 1.67 -14.60
C SER A 19 20.75 1.28 -15.14
N LEU A 20 19.84 2.23 -15.28
CA LEU A 20 18.55 2.03 -15.97
C LEU A 20 18.70 2.17 -17.49
N SER A 21 19.59 1.38 -18.09
CA SER A 21 19.88 1.41 -19.53
C SER A 21 20.07 0.00 -20.11
N GLY A 22 19.86 -0.14 -21.43
CA GLY A 22 20.04 -1.42 -22.13
C GLY A 22 19.17 -2.54 -21.54
N ASN A 23 19.75 -3.72 -21.31
CA ASN A 23 19.01 -4.87 -20.77
C ASN A 23 18.68 -4.73 -19.26
N HIS A 24 19.32 -3.82 -18.54
CA HIS A 24 19.12 -3.65 -17.10
C HIS A 24 17.73 -3.08 -16.80
N ILE A 25 17.19 -2.24 -17.69
CA ILE A 25 15.83 -1.69 -17.53
C ILE A 25 14.77 -2.80 -17.54
N VAL A 26 14.98 -3.85 -18.33
CA VAL A 26 14.06 -5.01 -18.37
C VAL A 26 14.13 -5.76 -17.04
N GLY A 27 15.34 -5.95 -16.50
CA GLY A 27 15.54 -6.53 -15.17
C GLY A 27 14.84 -5.72 -14.07
N PHE A 28 14.99 -4.39 -14.09
CA PHE A 28 14.32 -3.46 -13.18
C PHE A 28 12.80 -3.59 -13.27
N VAL A 29 12.22 -3.53 -14.48
CA VAL A 29 10.77 -3.62 -14.66
C VAL A 29 10.25 -4.97 -14.16
N CYS A 30 10.89 -6.09 -14.50
CA CYS A 30 10.42 -7.40 -14.07
C CYS A 30 10.43 -7.56 -12.55
N ILE A 31 11.50 -7.16 -11.86
CA ILE A 31 11.57 -7.29 -10.40
C ILE A 31 10.64 -6.30 -9.70
N LEU A 32 10.50 -5.08 -10.22
CA LEU A 32 9.58 -4.08 -9.71
C LEU A 32 8.12 -4.53 -9.87
N LEU A 33 7.73 -5.06 -11.04
CA LEU A 33 6.39 -5.61 -11.24
C LEU A 33 6.12 -6.77 -10.27
N GLY A 34 7.11 -7.62 -9.99
CA GLY A 34 6.99 -8.67 -8.97
C GLY A 34 6.75 -8.10 -7.57
N ALA A 35 7.49 -7.05 -7.18
CA ALA A 35 7.31 -6.37 -5.90
C ALA A 35 5.92 -5.71 -5.79
N LEU A 36 5.49 -5.00 -6.83
CA LEU A 36 4.20 -4.32 -6.91
C LEU A 36 3.02 -5.31 -6.94
N ALA A 37 3.16 -6.42 -7.67
CA ALA A 37 2.16 -7.49 -7.69
C ALA A 37 2.02 -8.17 -6.32
N LYS A 38 3.15 -8.40 -5.63
CA LYS A 38 3.14 -8.95 -4.27
C LYS A 38 2.48 -8.01 -3.27
N GLY A 39 2.70 -6.70 -3.41
CA GLY A 39 2.05 -5.67 -2.58
C GLY A 39 0.55 -5.49 -2.85
N GLY A 40 0.10 -5.83 -4.07
CA GLY A 40 -1.29 -5.67 -4.50
C GLY A 40 -1.57 -4.38 -5.27
N CYS A 41 -0.58 -3.84 -5.98
CA CYS A 41 -0.73 -2.63 -6.80
C CYS A 41 -1.63 -2.92 -8.01
N MET A 42 -2.35 -1.91 -8.51
CA MET A 42 -3.05 -2.08 -9.78
C MET A 42 -2.04 -2.27 -10.93
N PRO A 43 -2.30 -3.17 -11.90
CA PRO A 43 -3.52 -3.96 -12.10
C PRO A 43 -3.57 -5.31 -11.36
N PHE A 44 -2.53 -5.72 -10.63
CA PHE A 44 -2.40 -7.04 -9.98
C PHE A 44 -3.06 -7.15 -8.59
N HIS A 45 -4.17 -6.44 -8.38
CA HIS A 45 -4.78 -6.23 -7.06
C HIS A 45 -6.00 -7.12 -6.78
N SER A 46 -6.64 -7.65 -7.84
CA SER A 46 -7.97 -8.27 -7.80
C SER A 46 -8.11 -9.48 -6.86
N TRP A 47 -7.00 -10.16 -6.60
CA TRP A 47 -6.97 -11.32 -5.71
C TRP A 47 -7.20 -10.94 -4.23
N ILE A 48 -6.87 -9.72 -3.80
CA ILE A 48 -6.97 -9.30 -2.40
C ILE A 48 -8.45 -9.16 -1.98
N PRO A 49 -9.30 -8.42 -2.70
CA PRO A 49 -10.72 -8.33 -2.37
C PRO A 49 -11.43 -9.68 -2.51
N GLN A 50 -11.03 -10.50 -3.49
CA GLN A 50 -11.60 -11.84 -3.67
C GLN A 50 -11.25 -12.77 -2.51
N ALA A 51 -9.99 -12.76 -2.06
CA ALA A 51 -9.59 -13.50 -0.88
C ALA A 51 -10.32 -13.03 0.39
N ALA A 52 -10.68 -11.75 0.47
CA ALA A 52 -11.37 -11.19 1.63
C ALA A 52 -12.81 -11.67 1.82
N GLU A 53 -13.43 -12.26 0.81
CA GLU A 53 -14.75 -12.89 0.89
C GLU A 53 -14.73 -14.08 1.83
N ASP A 54 -13.82 -15.01 1.55
CA ASP A 54 -13.87 -16.36 2.11
C ASP A 54 -12.79 -16.59 3.17
N ALA A 55 -11.75 -15.74 3.20
CA ALA A 55 -10.62 -15.97 4.08
C ALA A 55 -10.98 -15.74 5.56
N PRO A 56 -10.45 -16.59 6.47
CA PRO A 56 -10.54 -16.34 7.90
C PRO A 56 -9.90 -15.00 8.28
N THR A 57 -10.38 -14.37 9.34
CA THR A 57 -9.86 -13.09 9.83
C THR A 57 -8.34 -13.11 10.05
N ALA A 58 -7.80 -14.20 10.60
CA ALA A 58 -6.37 -14.35 10.84
C ALA A 58 -5.54 -14.25 9.55
N PHE A 59 -6.05 -14.81 8.44
CA PHE A 59 -5.40 -14.69 7.13
C PHE A 59 -5.39 -13.24 6.66
N LEU A 60 -6.53 -12.53 6.76
CA LEU A 60 -6.64 -11.14 6.35
C LEU A 60 -5.73 -10.20 7.13
N VAL A 61 -5.61 -10.45 8.44
CA VAL A 61 -4.72 -9.70 9.33
C VAL A 61 -3.25 -9.94 8.98
N GLY A 62 -2.86 -11.19 8.74
CA GLY A 62 -1.47 -11.57 8.49
C GLY A 62 -0.97 -11.21 7.09
N PHE A 63 -1.79 -11.43 6.06
CA PHE A 63 -1.38 -11.30 4.66
C PHE A 63 -1.73 -9.91 4.10
N PRO A 64 -3.00 -9.59 3.73
CA PRO A 64 -3.37 -8.25 3.27
C PRO A 64 -3.11 -7.12 4.26
N GLY A 65 -3.22 -7.39 5.55
CA GLY A 65 -2.97 -6.41 6.60
C GLY A 65 -1.49 -6.09 6.79
N ALA A 66 -0.60 -7.08 6.60
CA ALA A 66 0.80 -6.97 7.00
C ALA A 66 1.81 -7.48 5.96
N MET A 67 1.98 -8.80 5.86
CA MET A 67 3.15 -9.42 5.21
C MET A 67 3.33 -9.02 3.74
N GLU A 68 2.25 -8.95 2.97
CA GLU A 68 2.32 -8.56 1.56
C GLU A 68 2.90 -7.16 1.37
N LYS A 69 2.49 -6.23 2.25
CA LYS A 69 2.84 -4.81 2.17
C LYS A 69 4.31 -4.68 2.58
N ILE A 70 4.69 -5.33 3.69
CA ILE A 70 6.08 -5.37 4.13
C ILE A 70 6.99 -5.90 3.02
N LEU A 71 6.69 -7.08 2.45
CA LEU A 71 7.56 -7.71 1.46
C LEU A 71 7.60 -6.93 0.13
N GLY A 72 6.44 -6.51 -0.39
CA GLY A 72 6.36 -5.82 -1.67
C GLY A 72 7.02 -4.44 -1.61
N ILE A 73 6.71 -3.65 -0.57
CA ILE A 73 7.21 -2.28 -0.43
C ILE A 73 8.68 -2.25 0.01
N TYR A 74 9.11 -3.18 0.87
CA TYR A 74 10.52 -3.33 1.17
C TYR A 74 11.33 -3.63 -0.10
N LEU A 75 10.90 -4.61 -0.90
CA LEU A 75 11.60 -4.94 -2.14
C LEU A 75 11.59 -3.76 -3.12
N ALA A 76 10.46 -3.06 -3.30
CA ALA A 76 10.37 -1.87 -4.14
C ALA A 76 11.35 -0.78 -3.68
N THR A 77 11.46 -0.56 -2.36
CA THR A 77 12.43 0.38 -1.78
C THR A 77 13.86 -0.03 -2.13
N ARG A 78 14.23 -1.29 -1.88
CA ARG A 78 15.58 -1.81 -2.17
C ARG A 78 15.94 -1.66 -3.65
N ILE A 79 14.96 -1.89 -4.54
CA ILE A 79 15.13 -1.73 -5.99
C ILE A 79 15.53 -0.29 -6.33
N VAL A 80 14.87 0.71 -5.75
CA VAL A 80 15.11 2.13 -6.09
C VAL A 80 16.26 2.76 -5.30
N THR A 81 16.59 2.28 -4.10
CA THR A 81 17.65 2.89 -3.28
C THR A 81 19.01 2.23 -3.46
N GLU A 82 19.05 0.95 -3.80
CA GLU A 82 20.30 0.18 -3.81
C GLU A 82 20.56 -0.53 -5.12
N LEU A 83 19.61 -1.34 -5.60
CA LEU A 83 19.88 -2.24 -6.72
C LEU A 83 20.09 -1.50 -8.04
N PHE A 84 19.32 -0.44 -8.27
CA PHE A 84 19.36 0.36 -9.49
C PHE A 84 19.54 1.85 -9.20
N VAL A 85 20.17 2.55 -10.13
CA VAL A 85 20.22 4.02 -10.11
C VAL A 85 18.86 4.56 -10.52
N PHE A 86 18.03 4.86 -9.53
CA PHE A 86 16.70 5.42 -9.71
C PHE A 86 16.70 6.89 -9.28
N GLU A 87 16.53 7.78 -10.27
CA GLU A 87 16.58 9.22 -10.04
C GLU A 87 15.20 9.85 -10.20
N HIS A 88 14.97 10.87 -9.37
CA HIS A 88 13.80 11.73 -9.44
C HIS A 88 13.61 12.32 -10.85
N GLY A 89 12.36 12.39 -11.33
CA GLY A 89 12.02 13.01 -12.61
C GLY A 89 12.32 12.16 -13.86
N THR A 90 12.97 11.01 -13.70
CA THR A 90 13.16 10.05 -14.81
C THR A 90 11.84 9.44 -15.26
N ALA A 91 11.81 8.89 -16.49
CA ALA A 91 10.62 8.21 -17.02
C ALA A 91 10.12 7.07 -16.11
N MET A 92 11.04 6.34 -15.45
CA MET A 92 10.67 5.26 -14.52
C MET A 92 10.11 5.80 -13.21
N SER A 93 10.65 6.92 -12.70
CA SER A 93 10.09 7.64 -11.56
C SER A 93 8.66 8.10 -11.85
N ILE A 94 8.45 8.78 -12.98
CA ILE A 94 7.12 9.23 -13.41
C ILE A 94 6.16 8.03 -13.57
N ALA A 95 6.60 6.93 -14.18
CA ALA A 95 5.77 5.74 -14.33
C ALA A 95 5.35 5.14 -12.98
N MET A 96 6.26 5.07 -12.00
CA MET A 96 5.92 4.62 -10.65
C MET A 96 4.95 5.55 -9.95
N MET A 97 5.13 6.87 -10.06
CA MET A 97 4.20 7.86 -9.49
C MET A 97 2.80 7.76 -10.12
N ILE A 98 2.71 7.54 -11.44
CA ILE A 98 1.45 7.30 -12.14
C ILE A 98 0.78 6.03 -11.60
N LEU A 99 1.51 4.91 -11.48
CA LEU A 99 0.98 3.66 -10.97
C LEU A 99 0.48 3.79 -9.51
N GLY A 100 1.25 4.47 -8.65
CA GLY A 100 0.86 4.74 -7.27
C GLY A 100 -0.43 5.56 -7.22
N THR A 101 -0.48 6.67 -7.96
CA THR A 101 -1.64 7.58 -8.01
C THR A 101 -2.89 6.90 -8.56
N LEU A 102 -2.77 6.16 -9.67
CA LEU A 102 -3.88 5.39 -10.22
C LEU A 102 -4.38 4.34 -9.23
N THR A 103 -3.46 3.69 -8.50
CA THR A 103 -3.83 2.72 -7.46
C THR A 103 -4.60 3.37 -6.32
N ILE A 104 -4.22 4.59 -5.88
CA ILE A 104 -4.97 5.35 -4.86
C ILE A 104 -6.42 5.57 -5.35
N VAL A 105 -6.57 6.27 -6.48
CA VAL A 105 -7.87 6.75 -6.97
C VAL A 105 -8.80 5.59 -7.32
N LEU A 106 -8.32 4.62 -8.10
CA LEU A 106 -9.16 3.51 -8.57
C LEU A 106 -9.54 2.58 -7.42
N ALA A 107 -8.65 2.33 -6.46
CA ALA A 107 -8.97 1.46 -5.33
C ALA A 107 -9.96 2.11 -4.37
N VAL A 108 -9.87 3.43 -4.12
CA VAL A 108 -10.88 4.16 -3.33
C VAL A 108 -12.23 4.13 -4.04
N ALA A 109 -12.28 4.42 -5.34
CA ALA A 109 -13.52 4.36 -6.11
C ALA A 109 -14.19 2.97 -6.03
N MET A 110 -13.39 1.90 -6.13
CA MET A 110 -13.87 0.53 -5.97
C MET A 110 -14.28 0.20 -4.53
N ALA A 111 -13.64 0.78 -3.51
CA ALA A 111 -14.03 0.62 -2.11
C ALA A 111 -15.42 1.19 -1.82
N LEU A 112 -15.74 2.37 -2.37
CA LEU A 112 -17.00 3.08 -2.13
C LEU A 112 -18.25 2.31 -2.59
N ILE A 113 -18.10 1.44 -3.58
CA ILE A 113 -19.21 0.62 -4.11
C ILE A 113 -19.34 -0.74 -3.42
N GLN A 114 -18.42 -1.10 -2.51
CA GLN A 114 -18.47 -2.38 -1.80
C GLN A 114 -19.58 -2.38 -0.76
N LYS A 115 -20.30 -3.51 -0.71
CA LYS A 115 -21.35 -3.78 0.29
C LYS A 115 -20.87 -4.71 1.40
N ASP A 116 -19.75 -5.39 1.17
CA ASP A 116 -19.10 -6.26 2.13
C ASP A 116 -17.97 -5.51 2.85
N MET A 117 -17.97 -5.59 4.18
CA MET A 117 -17.01 -4.90 5.04
C MET A 117 -15.56 -5.36 4.80
N LYS A 118 -15.31 -6.66 4.61
CA LYS A 118 -13.95 -7.20 4.40
C LYS A 118 -13.42 -6.80 3.02
N LYS A 119 -14.25 -6.84 1.97
CA LYS A 119 -13.92 -6.31 0.63
C LYS A 119 -13.62 -4.82 0.68
N LEU A 120 -14.44 -4.04 1.36
CA LEU A 120 -14.23 -2.60 1.51
C LEU A 120 -12.85 -2.33 2.13
N LEU A 121 -12.51 -3.02 3.23
CA LEU A 121 -11.22 -2.88 3.88
C LEU A 121 -10.04 -3.32 3.00
N ALA A 122 -10.23 -4.36 2.18
CA ALA A 122 -9.26 -4.84 1.21
C ALA A 122 -8.96 -3.79 0.12
N TYR A 123 -9.98 -3.17 -0.48
CA TYR A 123 -9.77 -2.07 -1.43
C TYR A 123 -9.12 -0.85 -0.78
N HIS A 124 -9.48 -0.51 0.45
CA HIS A 124 -8.74 0.52 1.19
C HIS A 124 -7.27 0.14 1.41
N ALA A 125 -6.95 -1.13 1.66
CA ALA A 125 -5.55 -1.56 1.78
C ALA A 125 -4.77 -1.40 0.47
N ILE A 126 -5.42 -1.66 -0.68
CA ILE A 126 -4.85 -1.42 -2.01
C ILE A 126 -4.60 0.08 -2.22
N SER A 127 -5.56 0.94 -1.85
CA SER A 127 -5.37 2.39 -1.90
C SER A 127 -4.18 2.85 -1.04
N GLN A 128 -4.04 2.34 0.19
CA GLN A 128 -2.91 2.68 1.07
C GLN A 128 -1.55 2.24 0.49
N LEU A 129 -1.50 1.09 -0.19
CA LEU A 129 -0.31 0.69 -0.95
C LEU A 129 0.02 1.72 -2.03
N GLY A 130 -0.98 2.28 -2.70
CA GLY A 130 -0.79 3.34 -3.70
C GLY A 130 -0.01 4.55 -3.16
N TYR A 131 -0.27 4.99 -1.92
CA TYR A 131 0.52 6.03 -1.26
C TYR A 131 1.98 5.62 -1.06
N MET A 132 2.23 4.37 -0.68
CA MET A 132 3.59 3.85 -0.51
C MET A 132 4.35 3.84 -1.83
N VAL A 133 3.69 3.37 -2.90
CA VAL A 133 4.25 3.33 -4.26
C VAL A 133 4.49 4.73 -4.80
N LEU A 134 3.57 5.67 -4.56
CA LEU A 134 3.73 7.07 -4.96
C LEU A 134 4.95 7.69 -4.28
N GLY A 135 5.04 7.59 -2.94
CA GLY A 135 6.15 8.13 -2.17
C GLY A 135 7.50 7.60 -2.64
N ILE A 136 7.63 6.28 -2.81
CA ILE A 136 8.86 5.63 -3.31
C ILE A 136 9.13 6.03 -4.76
N GLY A 137 8.09 6.11 -5.59
CA GLY A 137 8.17 6.47 -6.99
C GLY A 137 8.71 7.87 -7.25
N THR A 138 8.58 8.79 -6.28
CA THR A 138 9.18 10.14 -6.37
C THR A 138 10.71 10.10 -6.50
N GLY A 139 11.36 9.06 -5.97
CA GLY A 139 12.82 8.98 -5.88
C GLY A 139 13.45 9.97 -4.89
N LEU A 140 12.62 10.77 -4.20
CA LEU A 140 13.09 11.75 -3.22
C LEU A 140 13.24 11.09 -1.84
N PRO A 141 14.27 11.45 -1.05
CA PRO A 141 14.46 10.88 0.29
C PRO A 141 13.22 11.03 1.18
N VAL A 142 12.56 12.19 1.15
CA VAL A 142 11.35 12.45 1.94
C VAL A 142 10.18 11.55 1.52
N GLY A 143 10.00 11.32 0.21
CA GLY A 143 8.96 10.42 -0.31
C GLY A 143 9.21 8.96 0.00
N ILE A 144 10.47 8.50 -0.11
CA ILE A 144 10.86 7.13 0.24
C ILE A 144 10.66 6.87 1.73
N MET A 145 11.08 7.81 2.60
CA MET A 145 10.81 7.75 4.04
C MET A 145 9.30 7.74 4.33
N GLY A 146 8.53 8.60 3.65
CA GLY A 146 7.08 8.63 3.75
C GLY A 146 6.42 7.31 3.38
N GLY A 147 6.84 6.69 2.28
CA GLY A 147 6.31 5.39 1.83
C GLY A 147 6.59 4.26 2.80
N LEU A 148 7.83 4.17 3.33
CA LEU A 148 8.19 3.18 4.35
C LEU A 148 7.47 3.42 5.68
N PHE A 149 7.36 4.67 6.11
CA PHE A 149 6.63 5.01 7.33
C PHE A 149 5.13 4.70 7.17
N HIS A 150 4.56 4.99 6.01
CA HIS A 150 3.17 4.67 5.69
C HIS A 150 2.93 3.15 5.65
N MET A 151 3.90 2.37 5.14
CA MET A 151 3.87 0.91 5.22
C MET A 151 3.76 0.43 6.68
N MET A 152 4.61 0.92 7.58
CA MET A 152 4.55 0.55 9.00
C MET A 152 3.23 0.93 9.66
N ASN A 153 2.73 2.14 9.39
CA ASN A 153 1.44 2.59 9.90
C ASN A 153 0.31 1.70 9.36
N ASN A 154 0.35 1.34 8.08
CA ASN A 154 -0.63 0.48 7.45
C ASN A 154 -0.71 -0.88 8.12
N VAL A 155 0.41 -1.50 8.46
CA VAL A 155 0.41 -2.76 9.20
C VAL A 155 -0.41 -2.62 10.48
N ILE A 156 -0.18 -1.55 11.25
CA ILE A 156 -0.84 -1.33 12.53
C ILE A 156 -2.35 -1.12 12.35
N TYR A 157 -2.75 -0.11 11.56
CA TYR A 157 -4.17 0.23 11.46
C TYR A 157 -4.96 -0.78 10.63
N LYS A 158 -4.37 -1.39 9.60
CA LYS A 158 -5.11 -2.30 8.71
C LYS A 158 -5.31 -3.66 9.36
N SER A 159 -4.30 -4.20 10.03
CA SER A 159 -4.46 -5.40 10.85
C SER A 159 -5.49 -5.17 11.95
N GLY A 160 -5.46 -4.02 12.62
CA GLY A 160 -6.49 -3.62 13.59
C GLY A 160 -7.91 -3.58 13.01
N LEU A 161 -8.09 -2.97 11.84
CA LEU A 161 -9.39 -2.91 11.15
C LEU A 161 -9.88 -4.30 10.71
N PHE A 162 -9.01 -5.18 10.24
CA PHE A 162 -9.40 -6.55 9.91
C PHE A 162 -9.77 -7.36 11.17
N MET A 163 -9.06 -7.19 12.28
CA MET A 163 -9.45 -7.80 13.57
C MET A 163 -10.83 -7.33 14.02
N ILE A 164 -11.13 -6.04 13.85
CA ILE A 164 -12.45 -5.46 14.14
C ILE A 164 -13.52 -6.07 13.24
N ALA A 165 -13.26 -6.14 11.93
CA ALA A 165 -14.17 -6.75 10.98
C ALA A 165 -14.49 -8.22 11.36
N GLY A 166 -13.46 -8.99 11.74
CA GLY A 166 -13.65 -10.36 12.23
C GLY A 166 -14.39 -10.45 13.56
N SER A 167 -14.16 -9.51 14.49
CA SER A 167 -14.92 -9.44 15.74
C SER A 167 -16.41 -9.17 15.49
N ILE A 168 -16.72 -8.26 14.57
CA ILE A 168 -18.09 -7.95 14.15
C ILE A 168 -18.73 -9.15 13.45
N GLU A 169 -18.04 -9.76 12.50
CA GLU A 169 -18.50 -10.96 11.79
C GLU A 169 -18.81 -12.09 12.77
N LYS A 170 -17.91 -12.36 13.72
CA LYS A 170 -18.11 -13.38 14.75
C LYS A 170 -19.33 -13.11 15.64
N GLN A 171 -19.62 -11.83 15.94
CA GLN A 171 -20.71 -11.45 16.83
C GLN A 171 -22.07 -11.36 16.12
N THR A 172 -22.08 -11.03 14.83
CA THR A 172 -23.30 -10.73 14.05
C THR A 172 -23.63 -11.80 13.02
N GLY A 173 -22.67 -12.66 12.67
CA GLY A 173 -22.81 -13.68 11.62
C GLY A 173 -22.81 -13.13 10.20
N THR A 174 -22.54 -11.83 9.99
CA THR A 174 -22.58 -11.19 8.68
C THR A 174 -21.53 -10.09 8.53
N THR A 175 -21.12 -9.85 7.29
CA THR A 175 -20.21 -8.77 6.87
C THR A 175 -20.89 -7.77 5.95
N ASP A 176 -22.18 -7.95 5.67
CA ASP A 176 -23.00 -7.05 4.87
C ASP A 176 -23.25 -5.73 5.61
N LEU A 177 -22.65 -4.65 5.10
CA LEU A 177 -22.74 -3.31 5.66
C LEU A 177 -24.19 -2.81 5.80
N LYS A 178 -25.14 -3.32 5.00
CA LYS A 178 -26.56 -2.94 5.13
C LYS A 178 -27.21 -3.50 6.39
N GLN A 179 -26.70 -4.62 6.90
CA GLN A 179 -27.22 -5.32 8.07
C GLN A 179 -26.54 -4.87 9.37
N LEU A 180 -25.32 -4.33 9.28
CA LEU A 180 -24.54 -3.86 10.42
C LEU A 180 -25.03 -2.48 10.91
N LYS A 181 -25.91 -2.47 11.91
CA LYS A 181 -26.46 -1.22 12.51
C LYS A 181 -26.43 -1.24 14.04
N GLY A 182 -26.21 -0.06 14.64
CA GLY A 182 -26.30 0.12 16.09
C GLY A 182 -25.21 -0.58 16.91
N LEU A 183 -24.13 -1.05 16.27
CA LEU A 183 -23.06 -1.80 16.94
C LEU A 183 -22.26 -0.97 17.95
N GLY A 184 -22.21 0.36 17.79
CA GLY A 184 -21.47 1.23 18.70
C GLY A 184 -21.89 1.10 20.18
N LYS A 185 -23.19 0.90 20.43
CA LYS A 185 -23.70 0.67 21.80
C LYS A 185 -23.54 -0.79 22.26
N LYS A 186 -23.55 -1.75 21.34
CA LYS A 186 -23.49 -3.19 21.64
C LYS A 186 -22.05 -3.70 21.81
N MET A 187 -21.09 -3.07 21.15
CA MET A 187 -19.67 -3.44 21.13
C MET A 187 -18.79 -2.19 21.33
N PRO A 188 -18.88 -1.51 22.49
CA PRO A 188 -18.26 -0.20 22.69
C PRO A 188 -16.73 -0.21 22.58
N VAL A 189 -16.07 -1.27 23.04
CA VAL A 189 -14.60 -1.42 22.90
C VAL A 189 -14.21 -1.56 21.43
N THR A 190 -14.89 -2.42 20.67
CA THR A 190 -14.68 -2.59 19.23
C THR A 190 -14.92 -1.28 18.47
N ALA A 191 -15.94 -0.52 18.87
CA ALA A 191 -16.24 0.79 18.27
C ALA A 191 -15.15 1.84 18.60
N ALA A 192 -14.64 1.88 19.82
CA ALA A 192 -13.55 2.77 20.20
C ALA A 192 -12.27 2.46 19.40
N CYS A 193 -11.88 1.19 19.32
CA CYS A 193 -10.75 0.76 18.51
C CYS A 193 -10.96 1.08 17.02
N PHE A 194 -12.18 0.90 16.51
CA PHE A 194 -12.53 1.23 15.12
C PHE A 194 -12.30 2.70 14.82
N LEU A 195 -12.72 3.60 15.73
CA LEU A 195 -12.50 5.04 15.56
C LEU A 195 -11.02 5.36 15.51
N VAL A 196 -10.22 4.82 16.44
CA VAL A 196 -8.76 5.04 16.46
C VAL A 196 -8.10 4.63 15.14
N PHE A 197 -8.38 3.41 14.65
CA PHE A 197 -7.78 2.95 13.40
C PHE A 197 -8.36 3.64 12.17
N THR A 198 -9.62 4.06 12.19
CA THR A 198 -10.26 4.80 11.10
C THR A 198 -9.68 6.21 10.98
N PHE A 199 -9.47 6.91 12.10
CA PHE A 199 -8.79 8.21 12.09
C PHE A 199 -7.33 8.09 11.64
N SER A 200 -6.66 7.02 12.03
CA SER A 200 -5.32 6.69 11.56
C SER A 200 -5.26 6.51 10.03
N ILE A 201 -6.07 5.62 9.44
CA ILE A 201 -6.07 5.39 7.98
C ILE A 201 -6.58 6.61 7.20
N ALA A 202 -7.51 7.38 7.75
CA ALA A 202 -7.97 8.62 7.13
C ALA A 202 -6.84 9.67 7.05
N GLY A 203 -5.87 9.60 7.96
CA GLY A 203 -4.83 10.61 8.08
C GLY A 203 -5.32 11.84 8.85
N PHE A 204 -6.10 11.63 9.92
CA PHE A 204 -6.55 12.74 10.76
C PHE A 204 -5.38 13.30 11.59
N PRO A 205 -5.23 14.64 11.72
CA PRO A 205 -4.18 15.25 12.52
C PRO A 205 -4.11 14.68 13.95
N GLY A 206 -2.91 14.34 14.39
CA GLY A 206 -2.68 13.70 15.70
C GLY A 206 -2.64 12.17 15.68
N PHE A 207 -2.94 11.53 14.54
CA PHE A 207 -2.75 10.09 14.34
C PHE A 207 -1.54 9.80 13.45
N ASN A 208 -0.92 8.63 13.62
CA ASN A 208 0.29 8.24 12.89
C ASN A 208 0.14 8.31 11.35
N GLY A 209 -1.02 7.92 10.81
CA GLY A 209 -1.26 7.94 9.36
C GLY A 209 -1.28 9.34 8.74
N PHE A 210 -1.50 10.40 9.52
CA PHE A 210 -1.35 11.78 9.06
C PHE A 210 0.10 12.05 8.70
N PHE A 211 1.02 11.84 9.65
CA PHE A 211 2.43 12.14 9.47
C PHE A 211 3.07 11.38 8.31
N SER A 212 2.69 10.11 8.10
CA SER A 212 3.24 9.37 6.96
C SER A 212 2.68 9.85 5.61
N LYS A 213 1.40 10.26 5.55
CA LYS A 213 0.82 10.82 4.31
C LYS A 213 1.38 12.20 3.99
N GLU A 214 1.62 13.06 4.98
CA GLU A 214 2.23 14.38 4.77
C GLU A 214 3.60 14.28 4.09
N LEU A 215 4.44 13.32 4.47
CA LEU A 215 5.73 13.09 3.80
C LEU A 215 5.57 12.65 2.34
N VAL A 216 4.55 11.84 2.04
CA VAL A 216 4.24 11.44 0.67
C VAL A 216 3.69 12.62 -0.14
N PHE A 217 2.85 13.45 0.48
CA PHE A 217 2.29 14.64 -0.14
C PHE A 217 3.34 15.69 -0.47
N ASP A 218 4.27 15.94 0.45
CA ASP A 218 5.38 16.87 0.25
C ASP A 218 6.24 16.44 -0.96
N ALA A 219 6.63 15.15 -0.99
CA ALA A 219 7.38 14.59 -2.10
C ALA A 219 6.62 14.64 -3.44
N ALA A 220 5.31 14.36 -3.41
CA ALA A 220 4.47 14.39 -4.60
C ALA A 220 4.30 15.81 -5.13
N LEU A 221 4.17 16.81 -4.25
CA LEU A 221 4.08 18.22 -4.60
C LEU A 221 5.39 18.75 -5.19
N GLU A 222 6.52 18.40 -4.56
CA GLU A 222 7.87 18.72 -5.07
C GLU A 222 8.09 18.12 -6.46
N SER A 223 7.56 16.92 -6.70
CA SER A 223 7.66 16.24 -8.00
C SER A 223 6.78 16.89 -9.07
N HIS A 224 5.47 16.97 -8.83
CA HIS A 224 4.51 17.60 -9.72
C HIS A 224 3.13 17.69 -9.04
N VAL A 225 2.49 18.86 -9.14
CA VAL A 225 1.18 19.12 -8.50
C VAL A 225 0.08 18.10 -8.84
N ILE A 226 0.13 17.48 -10.03
CA ILE A 226 -0.87 16.48 -10.44
C ILE A 226 -0.84 15.24 -9.53
N PHE A 227 0.34 14.83 -9.06
CA PHE A 227 0.48 13.67 -8.17
C PHE A 227 0.02 14.00 -6.76
N TYR A 228 0.27 15.23 -6.29
CA TYR A 228 -0.29 15.73 -5.05
C TYR A 228 -1.82 15.74 -5.07
N ILE A 229 -2.43 16.31 -6.12
CA ILE A 229 -3.89 16.31 -6.29
C ILE A 229 -4.43 14.88 -6.34
N GLY A 230 -3.79 14.00 -7.11
CA GLY A 230 -4.20 12.60 -7.21
C GLY A 230 -4.11 11.84 -5.88
N ALA A 231 -3.18 12.21 -5.00
CA ALA A 231 -3.05 11.60 -3.67
C ALA A 231 -4.11 12.11 -2.66
N LEU A 232 -4.73 13.27 -2.92
CA LEU A 232 -5.80 13.83 -2.08
C LEU A 232 -7.19 13.24 -2.38
N LEU A 233 -7.37 12.63 -3.55
CA LEU A 233 -8.64 12.02 -4.01
C LEU A 233 -8.85 10.61 -3.40
#